data_AF-A0A966U7Y1-F1
#
_entry.id   AF-A0A966U7Y1-F1
#
_cell.length_a   1.000
_cell.length_b   1.000
_cell.length_c   1.000
_cell.angle_alpha   90.00
_cell.angle_beta   90.00
_cell.angle_gamma   90.00
#
_symmetry.space_group_name_H-M   'P 1'
#
loop_
_entity.id
_entity.type
_entity.pdbx_description
1 polymer ?
#
loop_
_entity_poly.entity_id
_entity_poly.type
_entity_poly.pdbx_seq_one_letter_code
_entity_poly.pdbx_strand_id
1 'polypeptide(L)'
;MRPTVTDHHFAQYSFSVREQLAKDRRFAPDKFQIDAFDSIDSGRSVLVAAPTGSGKTLVADYGIRLALATKTRAIYTAPIKALSNQKYRDWCGEYGEEQVGLLTGDITINPDAPIMVMTTEVLRNMIYAGNTTLDRLSVVVLDEVHFIQDAYRGGV
;
A
#
# COMPACT_ATOMS: atom_id res chain seq x y z
N MET A 1 -2.65 -19.54 -20.78
CA MET A 1 -2.24 -19.87 -19.40
C MET A 1 -1.63 -18.59 -18.82
N ARG A 2 -2.32 -17.87 -17.93
CA ARG A 2 -1.75 -16.67 -17.29
C ARG A 2 -0.71 -17.15 -16.26
N PRO A 3 0.53 -16.64 -16.24
CA PRO A 3 1.47 -17.02 -15.21
C PRO A 3 0.92 -16.59 -13.86
N THR A 4 0.79 -17.54 -12.94
CA THR A 4 0.45 -17.26 -11.54
C THR A 4 1.58 -16.44 -10.93
N VAL A 5 1.24 -15.30 -10.35
CA VAL A 5 2.15 -14.46 -9.53
C VAL A 5 2.42 -15.22 -8.24
N THR A 6 3.24 -16.26 -8.31
CA THR A 6 3.61 -17.07 -7.15
C THR A 6 4.91 -17.72 -7.52
N ASP A 7 6.01 -17.01 -7.32
CA ASP A 7 7.34 -17.56 -7.02
C ASP A 7 8.30 -16.39 -6.73
N HIS A 8 8.58 -16.17 -5.45
CA HIS A 8 9.77 -15.49 -4.89
C HIS A 8 10.17 -14.07 -5.39
N HIS A 9 9.26 -13.29 -5.98
CA HIS A 9 9.62 -12.01 -6.62
C HIS A 9 10.18 -10.94 -5.66
N PHE A 10 9.77 -10.92 -4.39
CA PHE A 10 10.20 -9.92 -3.40
C PHE A 10 11.54 -10.23 -2.72
N ALA A 11 11.88 -11.51 -2.56
CA ALA A 11 13.05 -11.92 -1.76
C ALA A 11 14.38 -11.35 -2.30
N GLN A 12 14.49 -11.19 -3.61
CA GLN A 12 15.69 -10.61 -4.25
C GLN A 12 15.86 -9.10 -3.98
N TYR A 13 14.78 -8.38 -3.65
CA TYR A 13 14.79 -6.93 -3.44
C TYR A 13 14.71 -6.55 -1.95
N SER A 14 14.26 -7.47 -1.10
CA SER A 14 13.94 -7.19 0.30
C SER A 14 15.11 -6.60 1.07
N PHE A 15 16.31 -7.17 0.92
CA PHE A 15 17.50 -6.68 1.62
C PHE A 15 17.79 -5.21 1.28
N SER A 16 17.84 -4.85 -0.01
CA SER A 16 18.09 -3.46 -0.42
C SER A 16 16.99 -2.50 0.02
N VAL A 17 15.71 -2.94 -0.04
CA VAL A 17 14.58 -2.10 0.34
C VAL A 17 14.58 -1.83 1.85
N ARG A 18 14.85 -2.86 2.68
CA ARG A 18 14.98 -2.70 4.14
C ARG A 18 16.14 -1.78 4.51
N GLU A 19 17.27 -1.91 3.83
CA GLU A 19 18.44 -1.06 4.09
C GLU A 19 18.15 0.42 3.77
N GLN A 20 17.53 0.69 2.62
CA GLN A 20 17.10 2.03 2.25
C GLN A 20 16.07 2.60 3.23
N LEU A 21 15.08 1.78 3.62
CA LEU A 21 14.04 2.20 4.55
C LEU A 21 14.63 2.56 5.92
N ALA A 22 15.58 1.77 6.43
CA ALA A 22 16.28 2.07 7.69
C ALA A 22 17.12 3.36 7.61
N LYS A 23 17.80 3.59 6.47
CA LYS A 23 18.56 4.82 6.21
C LYS A 23 17.65 6.05 6.20
N ASP A 24 16.52 5.98 5.49
CA ASP A 24 15.59 7.09 5.31
C ASP A 24 14.88 7.46 6.62
N ARG A 25 14.48 6.45 7.39
CA ARG A 25 13.69 6.64 8.61
C ARG A 25 14.54 6.96 9.84
N ARG A 26 15.86 6.71 9.80
CA ARG A 26 16.84 7.03 10.87
C ARG A 26 16.53 6.37 12.23
N PHE A 27 15.78 5.28 12.24
CA PHE A 27 15.52 4.47 13.43
C PHE A 27 15.48 2.98 13.06
N ALA A 28 15.76 2.11 14.04
CA ALA A 28 15.67 0.67 13.86
C ALA A 28 14.20 0.21 13.97
N PRO A 29 13.71 -0.64 13.04
CA PRO A 29 12.37 -1.18 13.13
C PRO A 29 12.15 -2.00 14.41
N ASP A 30 10.96 -1.90 14.98
CA ASP A 30 10.52 -2.73 16.10
C ASP A 30 10.31 -4.19 15.67
N LYS A 31 10.35 -5.12 16.64
CA LYS A 31 10.19 -6.56 16.39
C LYS A 31 8.97 -6.89 15.52
N PHE A 32 7.81 -6.29 15.79
CA PHE A 32 6.59 -6.59 15.02
C PHE A 32 6.68 -6.12 13.56
N GLN A 33 7.44 -5.04 13.30
CA GLN A 33 7.67 -4.53 11.95
C GLN A 33 8.59 -5.50 11.19
N ILE A 34 9.66 -5.99 11.85
CA ILE A 34 10.55 -7.02 11.30
C ILE A 34 9.78 -8.29 10.98
N ASP A 35 8.97 -8.79 11.92
CA ASP A 35 8.15 -10.00 11.73
C ASP A 35 7.16 -9.84 10.55
N ALA A 36 6.61 -8.63 10.37
CA ALA A 36 5.76 -8.30 9.23
C ALA A 36 6.56 -8.26 7.91
N PHE A 37 7.75 -7.66 7.90
CA PHE A 37 8.62 -7.65 6.72
C PHE A 37 9.01 -9.08 6.31
N ASP A 38 9.37 -9.94 7.26
CA ASP A 38 9.77 -11.33 6.99
C ASP A 38 8.61 -12.14 6.40
N SER A 39 7.39 -11.86 6.87
CA SER A 39 6.17 -12.45 6.32
C SER A 39 5.90 -12.00 4.88
N ILE A 40 6.05 -10.70 4.60
CA ILE A 40 5.90 -10.12 3.25
C ILE A 40 6.95 -10.69 2.30
N ASP A 41 8.21 -10.82 2.73
CA ASP A 41 9.30 -11.39 1.91
C ASP A 41 9.05 -12.84 1.52
N SER A 42 8.35 -13.56 2.38
CA SER A 42 7.91 -14.94 2.14
C SER A 42 6.67 -15.02 1.24
N GLY A 43 6.20 -13.89 0.69
CA GLY A 43 5.00 -13.81 -0.15
C GLY A 43 3.68 -13.93 0.62
N ARG A 44 3.69 -13.72 1.94
CA ARG A 44 2.48 -13.82 2.79
C ARG A 44 1.86 -12.45 3.03
N SER A 45 0.54 -12.40 3.11
CA SER A 45 -0.19 -11.22 3.59
C SER A 45 -0.06 -11.07 5.11
N VAL A 46 -0.11 -9.82 5.59
CA VAL A 46 0.04 -9.51 7.03
C VAL A 46 -1.15 -8.68 7.52
N LEU A 47 -1.57 -8.94 8.75
CA LEU A 47 -2.48 -8.09 9.51
C LEU A 47 -1.71 -7.53 10.71
N VAL A 48 -1.55 -6.21 10.75
CA VAL A 48 -0.81 -5.52 11.82
C VAL A 48 -1.80 -4.80 12.73
N ALA A 49 -2.00 -5.34 13.93
CA ALA A 49 -2.80 -4.72 14.98
C ALA A 49 -1.88 -4.15 16.06
N ALA A 50 -1.69 -2.83 16.05
CA ALA A 50 -0.92 -2.10 17.06
C ALA A 50 -1.59 -0.74 17.36
N PRO A 51 -1.32 -0.08 18.50
CA PRO A 51 -1.86 1.25 18.80
C PRO A 51 -1.49 2.32 17.77
N THR A 52 -2.28 3.39 17.69
CA THR A 52 -1.92 4.58 16.88
C THR A 52 -0.64 5.20 17.42
N GLY A 53 0.23 5.66 16.53
CA GLY A 53 1.56 6.17 16.90
C GLY A 53 2.65 5.09 17.02
N SER A 54 2.32 3.79 17.00
CA SER A 54 3.31 2.70 17.05
C SER A 54 4.07 2.45 15.73
N GLY A 55 4.00 3.35 14.75
CA GLY A 55 4.76 3.21 13.50
C GLY A 55 4.28 2.13 12.54
N LYS A 56 2.99 1.72 12.59
CA LYS A 56 2.41 0.73 11.65
C LYS A 56 2.64 1.08 10.17
N THR A 57 2.66 2.37 9.85
CA THR A 57 2.90 2.91 8.50
C THR A 57 4.21 2.41 7.89
N LEU A 58 5.21 2.07 8.71
CA LEU A 58 6.48 1.53 8.20
C LEU A 58 6.29 0.20 7.44
N VAL A 59 5.31 -0.61 7.85
CA VAL A 59 4.95 -1.86 7.15
C VAL A 59 4.31 -1.57 5.79
N ALA A 60 3.47 -0.53 5.72
CA ALA A 60 2.89 -0.07 4.46
C ALA A 60 3.96 0.46 3.50
N ASP A 61 4.85 1.32 4.00
CA ASP A 61 5.96 1.89 3.22
C ASP A 61 6.88 0.78 2.67
N TYR A 62 7.16 -0.23 3.48
CA TYR A 62 7.95 -1.38 3.04
C TYR A 62 7.31 -2.11 1.86
N GLY A 63 6.02 -2.44 1.96
CA GLY A 63 5.29 -3.09 0.87
C GLY A 63 5.27 -2.25 -0.40
N ILE A 64 5.07 -0.93 -0.28
CA ILE A 64 5.06 -0.01 -1.43
C ILE A 64 6.43 0.03 -2.10
N ARG A 65 7.51 0.18 -1.33
CA ARG A 65 8.87 0.20 -1.87
C ARG A 65 9.26 -1.12 -2.52
N LEU A 66 8.80 -2.24 -1.98
CA LEU A 66 8.94 -3.54 -2.64
C LEU A 66 8.23 -3.56 -4.01
N ALA A 67 7.00 -3.06 -4.10
CA ALA A 67 6.27 -3.00 -5.37
C ALA A 67 7.01 -2.12 -6.40
N LEU A 68 7.53 -0.96 -5.98
CA LEU A 68 8.34 -0.10 -6.83
C LEU A 68 9.62 -0.80 -7.31
N ALA A 69 10.34 -1.47 -6.41
CA ALA A 69 11.55 -2.21 -6.74
C ALA A 69 11.28 -3.35 -7.74
N THR A 70 10.11 -3.98 -7.67
CA THR A 70 9.67 -5.01 -8.62
C THR A 70 9.00 -4.47 -9.88
N LYS A 71 8.94 -3.13 -10.06
CA LYS A 71 8.25 -2.47 -11.19
C LYS A 71 6.76 -2.88 -11.31
N THR A 72 6.14 -3.17 -10.19
CA THR A 72 4.71 -3.44 -10.04
C THR A 72 4.04 -2.24 -9.34
N ARG A 73 2.73 -2.33 -9.13
CA ARG A 73 1.94 -1.25 -8.53
C ARG A 73 1.57 -1.55 -7.09
N ALA A 74 1.45 -0.49 -6.30
CA ALA A 74 0.90 -0.51 -4.96
C ALA A 74 -0.35 0.38 -4.87
N ILE A 75 -1.36 -0.11 -4.17
CA ILE A 75 -2.55 0.67 -3.81
C ILE A 75 -2.56 0.85 -2.30
N TYR A 76 -2.79 2.09 -1.85
CA TYR A 76 -3.10 2.41 -0.46
C TYR A 76 -4.53 2.90 -0.37
N THR A 77 -5.32 2.26 0.49
CA THR A 77 -6.67 2.73 0.78
C THR A 77 -6.70 3.42 2.14
N ALA A 78 -7.28 4.62 2.17
CA ALA A 78 -7.65 5.30 3.40
C ALA A 78 -9.18 5.31 3.56
N PRO A 79 -9.72 5.37 4.79
CA PRO A 79 -11.16 5.29 4.98
C PRO A 79 -11.87 6.51 4.39
N ILE A 80 -11.38 7.74 4.60
CA ILE A 80 -12.06 8.95 4.09
C ILE A 80 -11.22 9.68 3.03
N LYS A 81 -11.89 10.45 2.17
CA LYS A 81 -11.26 11.31 1.16
C LYS A 81 -10.21 12.25 1.75
N ALA A 82 -10.50 12.85 2.91
CA ALA A 82 -9.57 13.77 3.57
C ALA A 82 -8.22 13.11 3.92
N LEU A 83 -8.25 11.87 4.43
CA LEU A 83 -7.04 11.09 4.73
C LEU A 83 -6.35 10.59 3.46
N SER A 84 -7.12 10.25 2.41
CA SER A 84 -6.55 9.93 1.09
C SER A 84 -5.77 11.14 0.53
N ASN A 85 -6.37 12.33 0.59
CA ASN A 85 -5.74 13.57 0.12
C ASN A 85 -4.49 13.93 0.94
N GLN A 86 -4.53 13.72 2.25
CA GLN A 86 -3.37 13.92 3.12
C GLN A 86 -2.24 12.96 2.74
N LYS A 87 -2.54 11.66 2.62
CA LYS A 87 -1.55 10.65 2.24
C LYS A 87 -0.94 10.90 0.87
N TYR A 88 -1.76 11.30 -0.10
CA TYR A 88 -1.30 11.71 -1.43
C TYR A 88 -0.26 12.83 -1.34
N ARG A 89 -0.53 13.91 -0.59
CA ARG A 89 0.43 15.02 -0.42
C ARG A 89 1.71 14.57 0.28
N ASP A 90 1.59 13.79 1.35
CA ASP A 90 2.74 13.28 2.09
C ASP A 90 3.67 12.49 1.15
N TRP A 91 3.10 11.61 0.33
CA TRP A 91 3.85 10.77 -0.58
C TRP A 91 4.30 11.44 -1.86
N CYS A 92 3.61 12.47 -2.37
CA CYS A 92 4.19 13.32 -3.41
C CYS A 92 5.47 13.98 -2.90
N GLY A 93 5.50 14.40 -1.63
CA GLY A 93 6.72 14.92 -0.99
C GLY A 93 7.82 13.88 -0.81
N GLU A 94 7.48 12.60 -0.62
CA GLU A 94 8.45 11.51 -0.42
C GLU A 94 8.95 10.88 -1.74
N TYR A 95 8.05 10.64 -2.70
CA TYR A 95 8.31 9.87 -3.91
C TYR A 95 8.30 10.69 -5.20
N GLY A 96 7.80 11.93 -5.19
CA GLY A 96 7.58 12.76 -6.38
C GLY A 96 6.15 12.66 -6.92
N GLU A 97 5.62 13.76 -7.47
CA GLU A 97 4.24 13.84 -7.99
C GLU A 97 4.00 12.90 -9.17
N GLU A 98 5.05 12.57 -9.93
CA GLU A 98 4.98 11.65 -11.07
C GLU A 98 4.84 10.18 -10.63
N GLN A 99 5.24 9.84 -9.41
CA GLN A 99 5.17 8.49 -8.86
C GLN A 99 3.85 8.19 -8.15
N VAL A 100 3.06 9.23 -7.82
CA VAL A 100 1.89 9.11 -6.95
C VAL A 100 0.63 9.58 -7.66
N GLY A 101 -0.42 8.76 -7.60
CA GLY A 101 -1.74 9.06 -8.09
C GLY A 101 -2.78 9.09 -6.98
N LEU A 102 -3.89 9.75 -7.25
CA LEU A 102 -5.03 9.85 -6.36
C LEU A 102 -6.30 9.47 -7.12
N LEU A 103 -7.06 8.51 -6.60
CA LEU A 103 -8.41 8.19 -7.06
C LEU A 103 -9.38 8.29 -5.89
N THR A 104 -10.19 9.34 -5.90
CA THR A 104 -11.39 9.42 -5.06
C THR A 104 -12.63 9.39 -5.96
N GLY A 105 -13.82 9.28 -5.38
CA GLY A 105 -15.06 9.27 -6.18
C GLY A 105 -15.31 10.54 -7.01
N ASP A 106 -14.55 11.61 -6.78
CA ASP A 106 -14.68 12.94 -7.38
C ASP A 106 -13.40 13.46 -8.04
N ILE A 107 -12.22 12.98 -7.64
CA ILE A 107 -10.93 13.46 -8.13
C ILE A 107 -10.13 12.29 -8.69
N THR A 108 -9.55 12.49 -9.87
CA THR A 108 -8.58 11.57 -10.49
C THR A 108 -7.32 12.36 -10.84
N ILE A 109 -6.19 11.93 -10.28
CA ILE A 109 -4.87 12.51 -10.55
C ILE A 109 -3.91 11.35 -10.83
N ASN A 110 -3.13 11.47 -11.91
CA ASN A 110 -2.09 10.51 -12.29
C ASN A 110 -2.53 9.03 -12.15
N PRO A 111 -3.59 8.59 -12.87
CA PRO A 111 -4.21 7.27 -12.65
C PRO A 111 -3.30 6.08 -13.02
N ASP A 112 -2.22 6.36 -13.75
CA ASP A 112 -1.22 5.37 -14.16
C ASP A 112 -0.01 5.31 -13.23
N ALA A 113 0.00 6.12 -12.17
CA ALA A 113 1.08 6.14 -11.18
C ALA A 113 1.32 4.75 -10.57
N PRO A 114 2.58 4.40 -10.28
CA PRO A 114 2.89 3.13 -9.63
C PRO A 114 2.40 3.07 -8.18
N ILE A 115 2.28 4.21 -7.49
CA ILE A 115 1.67 4.33 -6.17
C ILE A 115 0.30 5.00 -6.31
N MET A 116 -0.77 4.29 -5.98
CA MET A 116 -2.12 4.85 -6.03
C MET A 116 -2.70 4.99 -4.63
N VAL A 117 -3.08 6.20 -4.26
CA VAL A 117 -3.88 6.48 -3.06
C VAL A 117 -5.35 6.56 -3.44
N MET A 118 -6.23 5.86 -2.72
CA MET A 118 -7.66 5.89 -2.99
C MET A 118 -8.51 5.64 -1.74
N THR A 119 -9.83 5.77 -1.86
CA THR A 119 -10.73 5.26 -0.80
C THR A 119 -11.01 3.77 -1.01
N THR A 120 -11.43 3.08 0.05
CA THR A 120 -11.79 1.66 -0.01
C THR A 120 -12.92 1.38 -1.00
N GLU A 121 -13.88 2.30 -1.14
CA GLU A 121 -15.00 2.19 -2.09
C GLU A 121 -14.53 2.23 -3.54
N VAL A 122 -13.55 3.07 -3.86
CA VAL A 122 -13.01 3.16 -5.23
C VAL A 122 -12.32 1.85 -5.59
N LEU A 123 -11.48 1.30 -4.70
CA LEU A 123 -10.85 0.00 -4.92
C LEU A 123 -11.90 -1.10 -5.11
N ARG A 124 -12.91 -1.15 -4.24
CA ARG A 124 -14.02 -2.10 -4.35
C ARG A 124 -14.70 -2.03 -5.73
N ASN A 125 -15.01 -0.83 -6.21
CA ASN A 125 -15.65 -0.64 -7.51
C ASN A 125 -14.76 -1.11 -8.67
N MET A 126 -13.45 -0.85 -8.61
CA MET A 126 -12.50 -1.32 -9.62
C MET A 126 -12.43 -2.85 -9.70
N ILE A 127 -12.49 -3.53 -8.55
CA ILE A 127 -12.51 -4.99 -8.46
C ILE A 127 -13.79 -5.53 -9.13
N TYR A 128 -14.96 -4.99 -8.79
CA TYR A 128 -16.23 -5.44 -9.38
C TYR A 128 -16.34 -5.15 -10.87
N ALA A 129 -15.75 -4.05 -11.34
CA ALA A 129 -15.72 -3.69 -12.76
C ALA A 129 -14.72 -4.52 -13.58
N GLY A 130 -13.89 -5.36 -12.95
CA GLY A 130 -12.87 -6.14 -13.66
C GLY A 130 -11.80 -5.28 -14.32
N ASN A 131 -11.42 -4.16 -13.70
CA ASN A 131 -10.52 -3.19 -14.31
C ASN A 131 -9.10 -3.75 -14.50
N THR A 132 -8.57 -3.67 -15.73
CA THR A 132 -7.21 -4.13 -16.10
C THR A 132 -6.10 -3.37 -15.41
N THR A 133 -6.39 -2.19 -14.82
CA THR A 133 -5.46 -1.43 -13.97
C THR A 133 -4.90 -2.28 -12.82
N LEU A 134 -5.61 -3.33 -12.40
CA LEU A 134 -5.21 -4.25 -11.34
C LEU A 134 -4.24 -5.36 -11.80
N ASP A 135 -3.98 -5.52 -13.11
CA ASP A 135 -3.15 -6.62 -13.64
C ASP A 135 -1.68 -6.56 -13.17
N ARG A 136 -1.17 -5.38 -12.84
CA ARG A 136 0.19 -5.16 -12.32
C ARG A 136 0.22 -4.89 -10.81
N LEU A 137 -0.89 -5.06 -10.12
CA LEU A 137 -0.99 -4.81 -8.68
C LEU A 137 -0.32 -5.95 -7.90
N SER A 138 0.65 -5.62 -7.06
CA SER A 138 1.31 -6.61 -6.19
C SER A 138 1.09 -6.34 -4.71
N VAL A 139 0.74 -5.10 -4.33
CA VAL A 139 0.54 -4.71 -2.93
C VAL A 139 -0.73 -3.87 -2.79
N VAL A 140 -1.56 -4.24 -1.82
CA VAL A 140 -2.68 -3.43 -1.34
C VAL A 140 -2.51 -3.22 0.15
N VAL A 141 -2.44 -1.96 0.56
CA VAL A 141 -2.46 -1.56 1.97
C VAL A 141 -3.87 -1.11 2.32
N LEU A 142 -4.47 -1.80 3.28
CA LEU A 142 -5.74 -1.42 3.88
C LEU A 142 -5.47 -0.72 5.21
N ASP A 143 -5.52 0.61 5.21
CA ASP A 143 -5.33 1.40 6.42
C ASP A 143 -6.63 1.56 7.22
N GLU A 144 -6.50 1.67 8.53
CA GLU A 144 -7.61 1.89 9.46
C GLU A 144 -8.76 0.87 9.31
N VAL A 145 -8.40 -0.41 9.18
CA VAL A 145 -9.33 -1.55 9.07
C VAL A 145 -10.42 -1.58 10.16
N HIS A 146 -10.18 -0.96 11.32
CA HIS A 146 -11.19 -0.86 12.37
C HIS A 146 -12.42 -0.02 11.96
N PHE A 147 -12.30 0.85 10.94
CA PHE A 147 -13.43 1.55 10.32
C PHE A 147 -14.31 0.64 9.46
N ILE A 148 -13.90 -0.59 9.17
CA ILE A 148 -14.75 -1.55 8.42
C ILE A 148 -16.02 -1.91 9.21
N GLN A 149 -15.97 -1.85 10.54
CA GLN A 149 -17.11 -2.13 11.41
C GLN A 149 -18.03 -0.92 11.63
N ASP A 150 -17.71 0.24 11.06
CA ASP A 150 -18.53 1.44 11.24
C ASP A 150 -19.84 1.30 10.46
N ALA A 151 -20.96 1.20 11.18
CA ALA A 151 -22.30 0.95 10.66
C ALA A 151 -22.76 2.00 9.64
N TYR A 152 -22.13 3.18 9.59
CA TYR A 152 -22.37 4.20 8.58
C TYR A 152 -21.78 3.88 7.20
N ARG A 153 -21.04 2.78 7.05
CA ARG A 153 -20.46 2.32 5.77
C ARG A 153 -20.86 0.90 5.36
N GLY A 154 -21.45 0.13 6.28
CA GLY A 154 -21.99 -1.20 6.05
C GLY A 154 -23.47 -1.15 5.68
N GLY A 155 -23.76 -0.77 4.43
CA GLY A 155 -25.10 -0.81 3.87
C GLY A 155 -25.07 -1.12 2.38
N VAL A 156 -24.56 -2.30 2.02
CA VAL A 156 -24.86 -3.03 0.76
C VAL A 156 -24.55 -4.49 0.94
#